data_AF-A0A0A9GFQ0-F1
#
_entry.id   AF-A0A0A9GFQ0-F1
#
_cell.length_a   1.000
_cell.length_b   1.000
_cell.length_c   1.000
_cell.angle_alpha   90.00
_cell.angle_beta   90.00
_cell.angle_gamma   90.00
#
_symmetry.space_group_name_H-M   'P 1'
#
loop_
_entity.id
_entity.type
_entity.pdbx_description
1 polymer ?
#
loop_
_entity_poly.entity_id
_entity_poly.type
_entity_poly.pdbx_seq_one_letter_code
_entity_poly.pdbx_strand_id
1 'polypeptide(L)' 'MGFSFTVHWICNFLVGLYFLEFVKKFGVGAVYAGFGVVSLLTALFAYNFIVETQGRSLEEIEMSLSTDTPGKQK' A
#
# COMPACT_ATOMS: atom_id res chain seq x y z
N MET A 1 6.25 12.64 2.22
CA MET A 1 7.46 11.83 1.99
C MET A 1 8.04 11.22 3.27
N GLY A 2 8.40 12.01 4.29
CA GLY A 2 9.10 11.50 5.48
C GLY A 2 8.37 10.38 6.23
N PHE A 3 7.07 10.51 6.47
CA PHE A 3 6.29 9.47 7.16
C PHE A 3 6.30 8.12 6.43
N SER A 4 5.99 8.11 5.13
CA SER A 4 5.99 6.89 4.30
C SER A 4 7.37 6.22 4.28
N PHE A 5 8.44 7.01 4.20
CA PHE A 5 9.81 6.50 4.19
C PHE A 5 10.20 5.89 5.54
N THR A 6 9.86 6.53 6.66
CA THR A 6 10.10 5.99 8.01
C THR A 6 9.36 4.68 8.22
N VAL A 7 8.08 4.59 7.84
CA VAL A 7 7.30 3.35 7.94
C VAL A 7 7.94 2.25 7.10
N HIS A 8 8.37 2.56 5.87
CA HIS A 8 9.05 1.60 5.00
C HIS A 8 10.31 1.03 5.66
N TRP A 9 11.17 1.89 6.23
CA TRP A 9 12.39 1.45 6.90
C TRP A 9 12.13 0.61 8.15
N ILE A 10 11.14 0.97 8.96
CA ILE A 10 10.76 0.18 10.13
C ILE A 10 10.31 -1.22 9.71
N CYS A 11 9.42 -1.32 8.72
CA CYS A 11 8.96 -2.61 8.20
C CYS A 11 10.12 -3.44 7.63
N ASN A 12 11.00 -2.81 6.83
CA ASN A 12 12.18 -3.47 6.28
C ASN A 12 13.11 -4.02 7.39
N PHE A 13 13.33 -3.24 8.45
CA PHE A 13 14.14 -3.65 9.58
C PHE A 13 13.51 -4.84 10.33
N LEU A 14 12.20 -4.80 10.60
CA LEU A 14 11.50 -5.91 11.25
C LEU A 14 11.56 -7.20 10.42
N VAL A 15 11.36 -7.10 9.10
CA VAL A 15 11.50 -8.26 8.21
C VAL A 15 12.93 -8.80 8.26
N GLY A 16 13.95 -7.94 8.16
CA GLY A 16 15.35 -8.35 8.25
C GLY A 16 15.71 -9.04 9.57
N LEU A 17 15.14 -8.59 10.69
CA LEU A 17 15.35 -9.19 12.01
C LEU A 17 14.67 -10.55 12.17
N TYR A 18 13.39 -10.65 11.81
CA TYR A 18 12.56 -11.82 12.16
C TYR A 18 12.48 -12.88 11.06
N PHE A 19 12.94 -12.60 9.84
CA PHE A 19 12.78 -13.51 8.70
C PHE A 19 13.30 -14.92 8.99
N LEU A 20 14.54 -15.05 9.46
CA LEU A 20 15.13 -16.37 9.74
C LEU A 20 14.42 -17.09 10.89
N GLU A 21 13.96 -16.36 11.91
CA GLU A 21 13.23 -16.94 13.04
C GLU A 21 11.86 -17.46 12.61
N PHE A 22 11.13 -16.70 11.78
CA PHE A 22 9.86 -17.15 11.22
C PHE A 22 10.03 -18.31 10.26
N VAL A 23 11.07 -18.31 9.41
CA VAL A 23 11.38 -19.46 8.53
C VAL A 23 11.69 -20.70 9.36
N LYS A 24 12.43 -20.57 10.48
CA LYS A 24 12.73 -21.70 11.37
C LYS A 24 11.47 -22.25 12.07
N LYS A 25 10.55 -21.38 12.47
CA LYS A 25 9.32 -21.78 13.20
C LYS A 25 8.20 -22.29 12.30
N PHE A 26 7.99 -21.66 11.16
CA PHE A 26 6.83 -21.91 10.27
C PHE A 26 7.22 -22.56 8.94
N GLY A 27 8.51 -22.62 8.61
CA GLY A 27 9.00 -23.09 7.32
C GLY A 27 8.94 -22.00 6.25
N VAL A 28 9.73 -22.20 5.18
CA VAL A 28 9.84 -21.25 4.07
C VAL A 28 8.49 -21.02 3.39
N GLY A 29 7.75 -22.10 3.09
CA GLY A 29 6.48 -22.02 2.36
C GLY A 29 5.43 -21.14 3.06
N ALA A 30 5.28 -21.28 4.38
CA ALA A 30 4.31 -20.50 5.14
C ALA A 30 4.68 -19.01 5.21
N VAL A 31 5.97 -18.67 5.38
CA VAL A 31 6.45 -17.28 5.41
C VAL A 31 6.21 -16.60 4.07
N TYR A 32 6.57 -17.25 2.97
CA TYR A 32 6.35 -16.70 1.63
C TYR A 32 4.86 -16.65 1.25
N ALA A 33 4.04 -17.62 1.68
CA ALA A 33 2.60 -17.52 1.54
C ALA A 33 2.02 -16.30 2.28
N GLY A 34 2.54 -16.00 3.47
CA GLY A 34 2.19 -14.77 4.22
C GLY A 34 2.51 -13.50 3.44
N PHE A 35 3.71 -13.41 2.84
CA PHE A 35 4.04 -12.28 1.95
C PHE A 35 3.12 -12.21 0.73
N GLY A 36 2.76 -13.34 0.14
CA GLY A 36 1.78 -13.42 -0.94
C GLY A 36 0.41 -12.85 -0.55
N VAL A 37 -0.09 -13.20 0.62
CA VAL A 37 -1.36 -12.67 1.15
C VAL A 37 -1.27 -11.15 1.34
N VAL A 38 -0.20 -10.65 1.95
CA VAL A 38 0.00 -9.19 2.14
C VAL A 38 0.08 -8.47 0.79
N SER A 39 0.73 -9.06 -0.21
CA SER A 39 0.81 -8.52 -1.57
C SER A 39 -0.58 -8.42 -2.23
N LEU A 40 -1.42 -9.44 -2.12
CA LEU A 40 -2.80 -9.41 -2.63
C LEU A 40 -3.65 -8.35 -1.92
N LEU A 41 -3.54 -8.26 -0.59
CA LEU A 41 -4.24 -7.22 0.17
C LEU A 41 -3.79 -5.82 -0.25
N THR A 42 -2.49 -5.64 -0.53
CA THR A 42 -1.93 -4.37 -1.01
C THR A 42 -2.46 -4.03 -2.40
N ALA A 43 -2.57 -5.02 -3.29
CA ALA A 43 -3.15 -4.82 -4.63
C ALA A 43 -4.63 -4.42 -4.56
N LEU A 44 -5.40 -5.07 -3.69
CA LEU A 44 -6.80 -4.70 -3.45
C LEU A 44 -6.93 -3.29 -2.86
N PHE A 45 -6.08 -2.94 -1.88
CA PHE A 45 -6.04 -1.60 -1.32
C PHE A 45 -5.71 -0.55 -2.40
N ALA A 46 -4.68 -0.80 -3.20
CA ALA A 46 -4.28 0.09 -4.28
C ALA A 46 -5.41 0.31 -5.29
N TYR A 47 -6.10 -0.76 -5.69
CA TYR A 47 -7.22 -0.67 -6.64
C TYR A 47 -8.39 0.17 -6.12
N ASN A 48 -8.67 0.11 -4.81
CA ASN A 48 -9.84 0.80 -4.23
C ASN A 48 -9.54 2.22 -3.72
N PHE A 49 -8.32 2.49 -3.23
CA PHE A 49 -8.00 3.72 -2.52
C PHE A 49 -6.97 4.61 -3.23
N ILE A 50 -6.23 4.10 -4.21
CA ILE A 50 -5.24 4.89 -4.95
C ILE A 50 -5.85 5.32 -6.28
N VAL A 51 -5.95 6.64 -6.48
CA VAL A 51 -6.33 7.21 -7.78
C VAL A 51 -5.19 7.07 -8.77
N GLU A 52 -5.51 6.85 -10.05
CA GLU A 52 -4.51 6.85 -11.11
C GLU A 52 -3.87 8.24 -11.21
N THR A 53 -2.56 8.32 -10.97
CA THR A 53 -1.79 9.57 -11.03
C THR A 53 -1.04 9.73 -12.34
N GLN A 54 -0.92 8.68 -13.16
CA GLN A 54 -0.18 8.73 -14.41
C GLN A 54 -0.93 9.57 -15.47
N GLY A 55 -0.27 10.62 -15.96
CA GLY A 55 -0.78 11.43 -17.08
C GLY A 55 -1.93 12.39 -16.72
N ARG A 56 -2.22 12.58 -15.43
CA ARG A 56 -3.19 13.58 -14.92
C ARG A 56 -2.48 14.81 -14.39
N SER A 57 -3.10 15.99 -14.52
CA SER A 57 -2.62 17.20 -13.85
C SER A 57 -2.86 17.12 -12.33
N LEU A 58 -2.17 17.95 -11.56
CA LEU A 58 -2.38 18.00 -10.11
C LEU A 58 -3.80 18.44 -9.75
N GLU A 59 -4.39 19.38 -10.49
CA GLU A 59 -5.80 19.78 -10.30
C GLU A 59 -6.78 18.64 -10.57
N GLU A 60 -6.53 17.81 -11.60
CA GLU A 60 -7.37 16.64 -11.90
C GLU A 60 -7.28 15.58 -10.78
N ILE A 61 -6.08 15.43 -10.18
CA ILE A 61 -5.88 14.55 -9.02
C ILE A 61 -6.63 15.12 -7.80
N GLU A 62 -6.48 16.41 -7.49
CA GLU A 62 -7.19 17.07 -6.38
C GLU A 62 -8.71 16.99 -6.52
N MET A 63 -9.25 17.16 -7.73
CA MET A 63 -10.69 16.99 -8.00
C MET A 63 -11.15 15.54 -7.81
N SER A 64 -10.31 14.56 -8.16
CA SER A 64 -10.63 13.14 -7.94
C SER A 64 -10.54 12.70 -6.47
N LEU A 65 -9.75 13.40 -5.65
CA LEU A 65 -9.68 13.19 -4.19
C LEU A 65 -10.75 13.98 -3.42
N SER A 66 -11.20 15.11 -3.95
CA SER A 66 -12.21 15.97 -3.31
C SER A 66 -13.60 15.36 -3.48
N THR A 67 -14.15 14.80 -2.40
CA THR A 67 -15.56 14.35 -2.33
C THR A 67 -16.50 15.56 -2.17
N ASP A 68 -16.42 16.55 -3.05
CA ASP A 68 -17.35 17.69 -3.05
C ASP A 68 -18.21 17.66 -4.32
N THR A 69 -19.42 17.14 -4.13
CA THR A 69 -20.68 17.51 -4.79
C THR A 69 -20.60 17.95 -6.26
N PRO A 70 -21.02 17.13 -7.24
CA PRO A 70 -21.40 17.66 -8.54
C PRO A 70 -22.60 18.58 -8.32
N GLY A 71 -22.38 19.87 -8.61
CA GLY A 71 -23.41 20.89 -8.57
C GLY A 71 -24.67 20.42 -9.29
N LYS A 72 -25.75 20.28 -8.53
CA LYS A 72 -27.08 20.61 -9.03
C LYS A 72 -27.12 22.12 -9.27
N GLN A 73 -26.65 22.57 -10.43
CA GLN A 73 -27.20 23.79 -11.04
C GLN A 73 -27.87 23.39 -12.33
N LYS A 74 -29.20 23.40 -12.26
CA LYS A 74 -30.12 23.40 -13.38
C LYS A 74 -30.62 24.84 -13.53
#